data_AF-A0A378BAP3-F1
#
_entry.id   AF-A0A378BAP3-F1
#
_cell.length_a   1.000
_cell.length_b   1.000
_cell.length_c   1.000
_cell.angle_alpha   90.00
_cell.angle_beta   90.00
_cell.angle_gamma   90.00
#
_symmetry.space_group_name_H-M   'P 1'
#
loop_
_entity.id
_entity.type
_entity.pdbx_description
1 polymer ?
#
loop_
_entity_poly.entity_id
_entity_poly.type
_entity_poly.pdbx_seq_one_letter_code
_entity_poly.pdbx_strand_id
1 'polypeptide(L)'
;MRTHGAENGQTQIIFDGVNSAFHLWCNGVWVGYSQDSRLPAAFDLSPFLRPGDNRLCVMVMRWSAGSWLEDQDMWRMSGIFRSVWLLNKPQQRLCDVQLTPALDALYRDGTLQVQATIEATEAALAGLSVGVSLWRGEEQIAAGRQPLGTPTVDERGHYAERVDFSLAVATPAHWSAETPNCYRAVVTLWRGDELLEAEAWDIGFRRIEIADGLLASQR
;
A
#
# COMPACT_ATOMS: atom_id res chain seq x y z
N MET A 1 10.57 20.94 9.36
CA MET A 1 10.91 20.11 8.19
C MET A 1 11.45 21.02 7.10
N ARG A 2 12.54 20.64 6.42
CA ARG A 2 13.06 21.37 5.26
C ARG A 2 12.61 20.71 3.96
N THR A 3 11.92 21.45 3.11
CA THR A 3 11.57 21.03 1.74
C THR A 3 12.47 21.77 0.75
N HIS A 4 13.14 21.03 -0.13
CA HIS A 4 13.81 21.60 -1.29
C HIS A 4 12.82 21.43 -2.43
N GLY A 5 12.24 22.52 -2.95
CA GLY A 5 11.30 22.52 -4.09
C GLY A 5 10.27 21.39 -4.08
N ALA A 6 9.02 21.69 -3.68
CA ALA A 6 7.90 20.78 -3.94
C ALA A 6 7.60 20.79 -5.46
N GLU A 7 8.52 20.30 -6.27
CA GLU A 7 8.44 20.34 -7.72
C GLU A 7 8.09 18.92 -8.20
N ASN A 8 6.78 18.76 -8.43
CA ASN A 8 6.04 17.59 -8.93
C ASN A 8 5.80 16.45 -7.93
N GLY A 9 4.52 16.24 -7.59
CA GLY A 9 4.05 15.10 -6.80
C GLY A 9 3.14 15.49 -5.63
N GLN A 10 2.71 14.48 -4.88
CA GLN A 10 1.98 14.62 -3.63
C GLN A 10 2.92 14.35 -2.46
N THR A 11 3.01 15.27 -1.50
CA THR A 11 3.75 15.05 -0.26
C THR A 11 2.77 14.80 0.88
N GLN A 12 2.80 13.59 1.43
CA GLN A 12 2.00 13.18 2.57
C GLN A 12 2.86 13.13 3.83
N ILE A 13 2.26 13.45 4.98
CA ILE A 13 2.80 13.10 6.28
C ILE A 13 2.05 11.90 6.83
N ILE A 14 2.78 10.95 7.41
CA ILE A 14 2.23 9.72 7.95
C ILE A 14 2.66 9.62 9.42
N PHE A 15 1.67 9.41 10.28
CA PHE A 15 1.86 9.10 11.70
C PHE A 15 1.46 7.64 11.92
N ASP A 16 2.41 6.75 12.19
CA ASP A 16 2.15 5.31 12.33
C ASP A 16 1.36 4.95 13.61
N GLY A 17 1.22 5.89 14.54
CA GLY A 17 0.47 5.73 15.79
C GLY A 17 0.53 6.95 16.71
N VAL A 18 -0.65 7.54 16.94
CA VAL A 18 -0.86 8.66 17.87
C VAL A 18 -2.00 8.31 18.81
N ASN A 19 -1.74 8.32 20.11
CA ASN A 19 -2.71 7.90 21.12
C ASN A 19 -3.27 9.12 21.88
N SER A 20 -4.59 9.35 21.95
CA SER A 20 -5.70 8.54 21.37
C SER A 20 -6.38 9.20 20.17
N ALA A 21 -6.19 10.49 20.00
CA ALA A 21 -6.66 11.26 18.86
C ALA A 21 -5.81 12.54 18.73
N PHE A 22 -5.78 13.13 17.54
CA PHE A 22 -5.06 14.37 17.36
C PHE A 22 -5.62 15.23 16.25
N HIS A 23 -5.38 16.54 16.38
CA HIS A 23 -5.51 17.50 15.28
C HIS A 23 -4.13 17.88 14.77
N LEU A 24 -4.03 18.09 13.45
CA LEU A 24 -2.81 18.46 12.75
C LEU A 24 -2.95 19.85 12.11
N TRP A 25 -1.89 20.66 12.24
CA TRP A 25 -1.70 21.90 11.50
C TRP A 25 -0.33 21.92 10.83
N CYS A 26 -0.25 22.52 9.64
CA CYS A 26 0.99 22.82 8.94
C CYS A 26 1.03 24.32 8.63
N ASN A 27 2.13 24.98 9.01
CA ASN A 27 2.33 26.42 8.83
C ASN A 27 1.17 27.30 9.35
N GLY A 28 0.51 26.86 10.42
CA GLY A 28 -0.61 27.57 11.05
C GLY A 28 -1.99 27.27 10.45
N VAL A 29 -2.06 26.50 9.36
CA VAL A 29 -3.32 26.10 8.72
C VAL A 29 -3.72 24.71 9.21
N TRP A 30 -5.00 24.52 9.53
CA TRP A 30 -5.53 23.23 9.95
C TRP A 30 -5.55 22.25 8.78
N VAL A 31 -5.01 21.05 9.00
CA VAL A 31 -4.88 20.00 7.98
C VAL A 31 -5.94 18.93 8.18
N GLY A 32 -6.14 18.47 9.42
CA GLY A 32 -7.04 17.34 9.67
C GLY A 32 -7.11 16.87 11.11
N TYR A 33 -7.84 15.76 11.29
CA TYR A 33 -8.09 15.08 12.56
C TYR A 33 -8.04 13.55 12.34
N SER A 34 -7.59 12.80 13.34
CA SER A 34 -7.61 11.33 13.32
C SER A 34 -7.83 10.74 14.72
N GLN A 35 -8.48 9.56 14.72
CA GLN A 35 -8.61 8.60 15.83
C GLN A 35 -8.07 7.23 15.36
N ASP A 36 -8.13 6.23 16.25
CA ASP A 36 -7.45 4.94 16.15
C ASP A 36 -5.95 5.09 16.39
N SER A 37 -5.51 4.67 17.57
CA SER A 37 -4.12 4.81 17.99
C SER A 37 -3.18 3.80 17.33
N ARG A 38 -3.70 2.77 16.64
CA ARG A 38 -2.95 1.59 16.22
C ARG A 38 -2.78 1.46 14.72
N LEU A 39 -3.46 2.27 13.93
CA LEU A 39 -3.27 2.36 12.49
C LEU A 39 -2.64 3.70 12.06
N PRO A 40 -1.93 3.73 10.93
CA PRO A 40 -1.36 4.96 10.42
C PRO A 40 -2.43 5.99 10.03
N ALA A 41 -2.18 7.26 10.32
CA ALA A 41 -2.94 8.39 9.81
C ALA A 41 -2.09 9.17 8.80
N ALA A 42 -2.56 9.25 7.56
CA ALA A 42 -1.91 9.94 6.47
C ALA A 42 -2.67 11.22 6.08
N PHE A 43 -1.95 12.32 5.88
CA PHE A 43 -2.53 13.60 5.45
C PHE A 43 -1.72 14.19 4.29
N ASP A 44 -2.41 14.68 3.27
CA ASP A 44 -1.78 15.42 2.17
C ASP A 44 -1.32 16.80 2.66
N LEU A 45 -0.02 17.03 2.67
CA LEU A 45 0.59 18.31 3.02
C LEU A 45 0.87 19.20 1.81
N SER A 46 0.72 18.70 0.59
CA SER A 46 1.07 19.42 -0.65
C SER A 46 0.53 20.86 -0.70
N PRO A 47 -0.74 21.15 -0.36
CA PRO A 47 -1.25 22.52 -0.42
C PRO A 47 -0.81 23.41 0.75
N PHE A 48 -0.14 22.86 1.79
CA PHE A 48 0.25 23.58 3.00
C PHE A 48 1.76 23.83 3.11
N LEU A 49 2.57 23.18 2.27
CA LEU A 49 4.03 23.30 2.28
C LEU A 49 4.48 24.55 1.52
N ARG A 50 5.57 25.13 1.99
CA ARG A 50 6.31 26.21 1.30
C ARG A 50 7.77 25.81 1.12
N PRO A 51 8.51 26.35 0.14
CA PRO A 51 9.95 26.10 0.03
C PRO A 51 10.69 26.47 1.33
N GLY A 52 11.64 25.63 1.73
CA GLY A 52 12.45 25.85 2.94
C GLY A 52 11.79 25.33 4.22
N ASP A 53 11.78 26.14 5.27
CA ASP A 53 11.38 25.71 6.60
C ASP A 53 9.85 25.72 6.79
N ASN A 54 9.35 24.54 7.19
CA ASN A 54 7.96 24.27 7.50
C ASN A 54 7.79 23.85 8.97
N ARG A 55 6.72 24.32 9.61
CA ARG A 55 6.38 24.02 11.01
C ARG A 55 5.09 23.22 11.09
N LEU A 56 5.17 22.08 11.76
CA LEU A 56 4.01 21.27 12.11
C LEU A 56 3.60 21.56 13.56
N CYS A 57 2.30 21.53 13.81
CA CYS A 57 1.73 21.57 15.16
C CYS A 57 0.74 20.41 15.29
N VAL A 58 0.90 19.61 16.33
CA VAL A 58 0.07 18.42 16.58
C VAL A 58 -0.50 18.53 17.98
N MET A 59 -1.82 18.63 18.10
CA MET A 59 -2.51 18.65 19.39
C MET A 59 -3.04 17.26 19.68
N VAL A 60 -2.35 16.54 20.57
CA VAL A 60 -2.71 15.17 20.96
C VAL A 60 -3.62 15.18 22.18
N MET A 61 -4.74 14.49 22.08
CA MET A 61 -5.72 14.32 23.16
C MET A 61 -5.52 12.95 23.80
N ARG A 62 -5.41 12.92 25.12
CA ARG A 62 -5.31 11.65 25.87
C ARG A 62 -6.60 10.85 25.78
N TRP A 63 -7.75 11.51 25.83
CA TRP A 63 -9.07 10.88 25.79
C TRP A 63 -9.87 11.42 24.61
N SER A 64 -10.56 10.53 23.91
CA SER A 64 -11.46 10.85 22.81
C SER A 64 -12.61 9.82 22.74
N ALA A 65 -13.54 9.98 21.79
CA ALA A 65 -14.57 8.97 21.57
C ALA A 65 -13.96 7.58 21.23
N GLY A 66 -12.82 7.54 20.54
CA GLY A 66 -12.12 6.30 20.22
C GLY A 66 -11.58 5.56 21.44
N SER A 67 -11.36 6.25 22.57
CA SER A 67 -10.89 5.61 23.81
C SER A 67 -11.86 4.56 24.36
N TRP A 68 -13.15 4.64 24.02
CA TRP A 68 -14.14 3.62 24.36
C TRP A 68 -13.95 2.30 23.60
N LEU A 69 -13.26 2.33 22.46
CA LEU A 69 -12.91 1.15 21.66
C LEU A 69 -11.50 0.63 21.98
N GLU A 70 -10.74 1.33 22.83
CA GLU A 70 -9.34 1.05 23.17
C GLU A 70 -9.18 0.71 24.67
N ASP A 71 -10.07 -0.15 25.17
CA ASP A 71 -10.13 -0.56 26.57
C ASP A 71 -9.34 -1.85 26.86
N GLN A 72 -8.22 -2.08 26.15
CA GLN A 72 -7.39 -3.26 26.39
C GLN A 72 -6.83 -3.25 27.82
N ASP A 73 -6.62 -4.45 28.38
CA ASP A 73 -5.97 -4.65 29.68
C ASP A 73 -4.46 -4.37 29.57
N MET A 74 -4.12 -3.07 29.56
CA MET A 74 -2.77 -2.54 29.44
C MET A 74 -2.68 -1.12 30.03
N TRP A 75 -1.46 -0.60 30.13
CA TRP A 75 -1.20 0.77 30.60
C TRP A 75 -1.86 1.84 29.70
N ARG A 76 -2.57 2.78 30.33
CA ARG A 76 -3.22 3.92 29.66
C ARG A 76 -2.27 5.10 29.48
N MET A 77 -1.48 5.05 28.40
CA MET A 77 -0.54 6.10 27.97
C MET A 77 -1.12 6.96 26.82
N SER A 78 -0.38 7.98 26.37
CA SER A 78 -0.77 8.86 25.25
C SER A 78 0.44 9.53 24.61
N GLY A 79 0.26 10.10 23.42
CA GLY A 79 1.29 10.83 22.68
C GLY A 79 1.52 10.26 21.27
N ILE A 80 2.47 10.87 20.55
CA ILE A 80 2.98 10.33 19.29
C ILE A 80 3.99 9.23 19.66
N PHE A 81 3.59 7.96 19.57
CA PHE A 81 4.34 6.84 20.15
C PHE A 81 4.93 5.89 19.10
N ARG A 82 4.61 6.09 17.82
CA ARG A 82 5.27 5.45 16.68
C ARG A 82 5.85 6.51 15.73
N SER A 83 6.49 6.06 14.66
CA SER A 83 7.21 6.90 13.71
C SER A 83 6.31 7.97 13.07
N VAL A 84 6.95 9.09 12.73
CA VAL A 84 6.39 10.13 11.89
C VAL A 84 7.34 10.34 10.73
N TRP A 85 6.82 10.25 9.51
CA TRP A 85 7.63 10.32 8.31
C TRP A 85 6.84 10.97 7.17
N LEU A 86 7.57 11.35 6.12
CA LEU A 86 7.00 12.01 4.95
C LEU A 86 7.22 11.13 3.74
N LEU A 87 6.16 10.99 2.96
CA LEU A 87 6.16 10.25 1.71
C LEU A 87 5.91 11.23 0.57
N ASN A 88 6.82 11.28 -0.39
CA ASN A 88 6.57 11.97 -1.65
C ASN A 88 6.24 10.92 -2.72
N LYS A 89 5.10 11.09 -3.38
CA LYS A 89 4.64 10.25 -4.48
C LYS A 89 4.56 11.07 -5.76
N PRO A 90 4.81 10.48 -6.94
CA PRO A 90 4.53 11.15 -8.20
C PRO A 90 3.04 11.48 -8.36
N GLN A 91 2.71 12.37 -9.30
CA GLN A 91 1.33 12.80 -9.53
C GLN A 91 0.44 11.64 -10.04
N GLN A 92 0.97 10.83 -10.97
CA GLN A 92 0.38 9.53 -11.27
C GLN A 92 1.07 8.49 -10.41
N ARG A 93 0.30 7.73 -9.64
CA ARG A 93 0.87 6.83 -8.64
C ARG A 93 0.04 5.58 -8.40
N LEU A 94 0.70 4.53 -7.94
CA LEU A 94 0.09 3.36 -7.30
C LEU A 94 -0.61 3.84 -6.03
N CYS A 95 -1.94 3.74 -6.01
CA CYS A 95 -2.77 4.11 -4.86
C CYS A 95 -3.02 2.92 -3.95
N ASP A 96 -3.35 1.77 -4.55
CA ASP A 96 -3.55 0.51 -3.84
C ASP A 96 -3.05 -0.65 -4.69
N VAL A 97 -2.48 -1.66 -4.04
CA VAL A 97 -1.91 -2.85 -4.68
C VAL A 97 -2.20 -4.07 -3.84
N GLN A 98 -2.91 -5.02 -4.43
CA GLN A 98 -3.15 -6.33 -3.85
C GLN A 98 -2.42 -7.40 -4.67
N LEU A 99 -1.56 -8.14 -3.97
CA LEU A 99 -0.80 -9.28 -4.50
C LEU A 99 -1.27 -10.55 -3.80
N THR A 100 -1.97 -11.41 -4.53
CA THR A 100 -2.50 -12.67 -3.98
C THR A 100 -1.75 -13.85 -4.59
N PRO A 101 -0.73 -14.39 -3.89
CA PRO A 101 -0.08 -15.62 -4.30
C PRO A 101 -0.99 -16.81 -4.01
N ALA A 102 -1.57 -17.40 -5.05
CA ALA A 102 -2.43 -18.57 -4.98
C ALA A 102 -1.68 -19.83 -5.42
N LEU A 103 -2.06 -20.98 -4.85
CA LEU A 103 -1.64 -22.30 -5.28
C LEU A 103 -2.82 -23.02 -5.94
N ASP A 104 -2.53 -23.89 -6.90
CA ASP A 104 -3.53 -24.78 -7.49
C ASP A 104 -4.08 -25.79 -6.46
N ALA A 105 -5.06 -26.59 -6.88
CA ALA A 105 -5.69 -27.58 -6.00
C ALA A 105 -4.74 -28.72 -5.57
N LEU A 106 -3.64 -28.92 -6.29
CA LEU A 106 -2.63 -29.94 -6.01
C LEU A 106 -1.40 -29.39 -5.30
N TYR A 107 -1.39 -28.09 -4.96
CA TYR A 107 -0.26 -27.39 -4.37
C TYR A 107 1.02 -27.54 -5.20
N ARG A 108 0.90 -27.68 -6.53
CA ARG A 108 2.06 -27.89 -7.40
C ARG A 108 2.47 -26.60 -8.06
N ASP A 109 1.53 -25.93 -8.70
CA ASP A 109 1.79 -24.71 -9.44
C ASP A 109 1.08 -23.53 -8.76
N GLY A 110 1.63 -22.33 -8.97
CA GLY A 110 1.13 -21.10 -8.38
C GLY A 110 0.69 -20.09 -9.42
N THR A 111 -0.16 -19.17 -8.99
CA THR A 111 -0.50 -17.95 -9.73
C THR A 111 -0.35 -16.77 -8.80
N LEU A 112 0.39 -15.75 -9.21
CA LEU A 112 0.34 -14.45 -8.54
C LEU A 112 -0.74 -13.61 -9.20
N GLN A 113 -1.87 -13.44 -8.51
CA GLN A 113 -2.91 -12.51 -8.93
C GLN A 113 -2.50 -11.09 -8.51
N VAL A 114 -2.59 -10.17 -9.46
CA VAL A 114 -2.20 -8.77 -9.30
C VAL A 114 -3.43 -7.92 -9.53
N GLN A 115 -3.76 -7.10 -8.54
CA GLN A 115 -4.76 -6.05 -8.66
C GLN A 115 -4.11 -4.74 -8.22
N ALA A 116 -4.18 -3.70 -9.03
CA ALA A 116 -3.67 -2.40 -8.66
C ALA A 116 -4.62 -1.28 -9.09
N THR A 117 -4.74 -0.26 -8.25
CA THR A 117 -5.49 0.96 -8.49
C THR A 117 -4.52 2.13 -8.64
N ILE A 118 -4.65 2.88 -9.73
CA ILE A 118 -3.80 4.03 -10.03
C ILE A 118 -4.58 5.31 -9.76
N GLU A 119 -3.96 6.26 -9.07
CA GLU A 119 -4.48 7.62 -9.02
C GLU A 119 -3.81 8.47 -10.10
N ALA A 120 -4.60 8.95 -11.05
CA ALA A 120 -4.19 9.88 -12.10
C ALA A 120 -5.43 10.64 -12.63
N THR A 121 -5.22 11.69 -13.43
CA THR A 121 -6.33 12.32 -14.17
C THR A 121 -6.80 11.39 -15.28
N GLU A 122 -8.08 11.49 -15.67
CA GLU A 122 -8.67 10.64 -16.71
C GLU A 122 -7.86 10.68 -18.03
N ALA A 123 -7.42 11.88 -18.43
CA ALA A 123 -6.58 12.06 -19.63
C ALA A 123 -5.20 11.40 -19.51
N ALA A 124 -4.66 11.28 -18.28
CA ALA A 124 -3.36 10.67 -18.03
C ALA A 124 -3.43 9.15 -17.85
N LEU A 125 -4.60 8.56 -17.61
CA LEU A 125 -4.76 7.11 -17.54
C LEU A 125 -4.42 6.43 -18.87
N ALA A 126 -4.77 7.09 -19.99
CA ALA A 126 -4.41 6.64 -21.32
C ALA A 126 -2.89 6.61 -21.48
N GLY A 127 -2.33 5.41 -21.73
CA GLY A 127 -0.89 5.21 -21.91
C GLY A 127 -0.14 4.77 -20.64
N LEU A 128 -0.83 4.63 -19.52
CA LEU A 128 -0.27 3.99 -18.33
C LEU A 128 -0.38 2.47 -18.39
N SER A 129 0.55 1.81 -17.71
CA SER A 129 0.56 0.36 -17.55
C SER A 129 1.27 -0.03 -16.27
N VAL A 130 0.89 -1.17 -15.71
CA VAL A 130 1.51 -1.72 -14.51
C VAL A 130 2.32 -2.95 -14.90
N GLY A 131 3.58 -2.96 -14.51
CA GLY A 131 4.47 -4.11 -14.59
C GLY A 131 4.61 -4.76 -13.23
N VAL A 132 4.67 -6.09 -13.18
CA VAL A 132 5.07 -6.86 -12.01
C VAL A 132 6.22 -7.77 -12.39
N SER A 133 7.28 -7.77 -11.57
CA SER A 133 8.35 -8.75 -11.63
C SER A 133 8.49 -9.44 -10.28
N LEU A 134 8.59 -10.76 -10.31
CA LEU A 134 8.67 -11.61 -9.14
C LEU A 134 10.07 -12.23 -9.06
N TRP A 135 10.74 -12.04 -7.93
CA TRP A 135 12.13 -12.43 -7.75
C TRP A 135 12.31 -13.38 -6.57
N ARG A 136 13.27 -14.29 -6.68
CA ARG A 136 13.74 -15.11 -5.56
C ARG A 136 15.26 -14.97 -5.47
N GLY A 137 15.72 -14.17 -4.51
CA GLY A 137 17.10 -13.68 -4.54
C GLY A 137 17.34 -12.83 -5.79
N GLU A 138 18.34 -13.18 -6.59
CA GLU A 138 18.69 -12.48 -7.84
C GLU A 138 18.00 -13.08 -9.09
N GLU A 139 17.27 -14.19 -8.94
CA GLU A 139 16.58 -14.86 -10.04
C GLU A 139 15.19 -14.24 -10.28
N GLN A 140 14.93 -13.77 -11.50
CA GLN A 140 13.59 -13.35 -11.92
C GLN A 140 12.77 -14.58 -12.32
N ILE A 141 11.71 -14.84 -11.55
CA ILE A 141 10.89 -16.06 -11.65
C ILE A 141 9.75 -15.88 -12.63
N ALA A 142 9.11 -14.72 -12.60
CA ALA A 142 8.03 -14.35 -13.50
C ALA A 142 8.00 -12.84 -13.68
N ALA A 143 7.51 -12.38 -14.82
CA ALA A 143 7.16 -10.98 -15.01
C ALA A 143 6.04 -10.84 -16.04
N GLY A 144 5.31 -9.74 -15.93
CA GLY A 144 4.32 -9.34 -16.92
C GLY A 144 3.97 -7.89 -16.75
N ARG A 145 3.40 -7.31 -17.80
CA ARG A 145 3.02 -5.90 -17.84
C ARG A 145 1.72 -5.77 -18.61
N GLN A 146 0.79 -5.03 -18.03
CA GLN A 146 -0.56 -4.89 -18.57
C GLN A 146 -0.95 -3.40 -18.58
N PRO A 147 -1.56 -2.89 -19.68
CA PRO A 147 -2.20 -1.58 -19.67
C PRO A 147 -3.31 -1.52 -18.62
N LEU A 148 -3.67 -0.31 -18.18
CA LEU A 148 -4.83 -0.12 -17.32
C LEU A 148 -6.14 -0.46 -18.05
N GLY A 149 -7.18 -0.72 -17.25
CA GLY A 149 -8.51 -1.13 -17.70
C GLY A 149 -8.82 -2.56 -17.25
N THR A 150 -9.88 -2.72 -16.47
CA THR A 150 -10.43 -4.04 -16.12
C THR A 150 -11.32 -4.57 -17.24
N PRO A 151 -11.69 -5.86 -17.23
CA PRO A 151 -12.91 -6.31 -17.91
C PRO A 151 -14.14 -5.54 -17.42
N THR A 152 -15.21 -5.55 -18.22
CA THR A 152 -16.52 -5.03 -17.80
C THR A 152 -16.98 -5.75 -16.53
N VAL A 153 -17.31 -4.98 -15.50
CA VAL A 153 -17.73 -5.49 -14.20
C VAL A 153 -19.27 -5.57 -14.12
N ASP A 154 -19.94 -4.55 -14.62
CA ASP A 154 -21.40 -4.42 -14.63
C ASP A 154 -21.88 -3.54 -15.81
N GLU A 155 -23.16 -3.16 -15.82
CA GLU A 155 -23.76 -2.33 -16.87
C GLU A 155 -23.13 -0.92 -17.00
N ARG A 156 -22.38 -0.46 -15.98
CA ARG A 156 -21.65 0.82 -16.00
C ARG A 156 -20.27 0.71 -16.64
N GLY A 157 -19.82 -0.49 -16.98
CA GLY A 157 -18.59 -0.71 -17.74
C GLY A 157 -17.44 -1.26 -16.88
N HIS A 158 -16.24 -0.77 -17.13
CA HIS A 158 -15.00 -1.20 -16.50
C HIS A 158 -14.40 -0.09 -15.64
N TYR A 159 -13.44 -0.45 -14.77
CA TYR A 159 -12.61 0.52 -14.07
C TYR A 159 -11.39 0.85 -14.93
N ALA A 160 -11.30 2.10 -15.41
CA ALA A 160 -10.23 2.56 -16.28
C ALA A 160 -8.90 2.76 -15.54
N GLU A 161 -8.99 3.01 -14.23
CA GLU A 161 -7.86 3.31 -13.35
C GLU A 161 -7.26 2.06 -12.68
N ARG A 162 -7.84 0.89 -12.92
CA ARG A 162 -7.43 -0.38 -12.32
C ARG A 162 -6.82 -1.31 -13.34
N VAL A 163 -6.06 -2.27 -12.86
CA VAL A 163 -5.52 -3.37 -13.66
C VAL A 163 -5.65 -4.66 -12.87
N ASP A 164 -6.11 -5.71 -13.55
CA ASP A 164 -6.26 -7.05 -13.01
C ASP A 164 -5.59 -8.04 -13.96
N PHE A 165 -4.55 -8.73 -13.50
CA PHE A 165 -3.89 -9.77 -14.29
C PHE A 165 -3.23 -10.82 -13.39
N SER A 166 -2.67 -11.86 -14.00
CA SER A 166 -2.10 -12.99 -13.29
C SER A 166 -0.77 -13.41 -13.91
N LEU A 167 0.19 -13.75 -13.06
CA LEU A 167 1.47 -14.34 -13.45
C LEU A 167 1.50 -15.81 -13.02
N ALA A 168 1.65 -16.72 -13.98
CA ALA A 168 1.87 -18.12 -13.68
C ALA A 168 3.27 -18.34 -13.09
N VAL A 169 3.36 -19.17 -12.06
CA VAL A 169 4.62 -19.54 -11.41
C VAL A 169 4.64 -21.06 -11.29
N ALA A 170 5.48 -21.72 -12.08
CA ALA A 170 5.63 -23.16 -12.02
C ALA A 170 6.38 -23.57 -10.74
N THR A 171 5.86 -24.54 -10.00
CA THR A 171 6.52 -25.10 -8.81
C THR A 171 7.11 -24.05 -7.85
N PRO A 172 6.29 -23.11 -7.32
CA PRO A 172 6.78 -22.10 -6.40
C PRO A 172 7.30 -22.74 -5.12
N ALA A 173 8.33 -22.14 -4.51
CA ALA A 173 8.76 -22.51 -3.17
C ALA A 173 7.71 -22.03 -2.17
N HIS A 174 7.08 -22.97 -1.45
CA HIS A 174 6.00 -22.65 -0.53
C HIS A 174 6.50 -21.95 0.73
N TRP A 175 5.73 -20.99 1.23
CA TRP A 175 5.95 -20.34 2.50
C TRP A 175 5.26 -21.10 3.62
N SER A 176 5.98 -21.30 4.71
CA SER A 176 5.43 -21.71 6.01
C SER A 176 6.26 -21.11 7.14
N ALA A 177 5.80 -21.24 8.38
CA ALA A 177 6.59 -20.85 9.55
C ALA A 177 7.87 -21.70 9.70
N GLU A 178 7.89 -22.92 9.16
CA GLU A 178 9.05 -23.83 9.19
C GLU A 178 10.05 -23.51 8.07
N THR A 179 9.53 -23.21 6.88
CA THR A 179 10.32 -22.85 5.71
C THR A 179 9.78 -21.53 5.14
N PRO A 180 10.30 -20.37 5.60
CA PRO A 180 9.76 -19.05 5.24
C PRO A 180 10.27 -18.59 3.87
N ASN A 181 9.99 -19.37 2.82
CA ASN A 181 10.35 -19.01 1.45
C ASN A 181 9.61 -17.73 1.05
N CYS A 182 10.36 -16.68 0.76
CA CYS A 182 9.82 -15.39 0.33
C CYS A 182 10.31 -15.05 -1.08
N TYR A 183 9.42 -14.42 -1.83
CA TYR A 183 9.71 -13.79 -3.10
C TYR A 183 9.60 -12.28 -2.93
N ARG A 184 10.36 -11.51 -3.72
CA ARG A 184 10.20 -10.07 -3.82
C ARG A 184 9.34 -9.77 -5.05
N ALA A 185 8.14 -9.24 -4.84
CA ALA A 185 7.30 -8.74 -5.91
C ALA A 185 7.53 -7.24 -6.07
N VAL A 186 8.05 -6.84 -7.23
CA VAL A 186 8.26 -5.43 -7.58
C VAL A 186 7.18 -5.02 -8.57
N VAL A 187 6.33 -4.08 -8.16
CA VAL A 187 5.24 -3.51 -8.95
C VAL A 187 5.67 -2.13 -9.41
N THR A 188 5.47 -1.87 -10.70
CA THR A 188 6.01 -0.70 -11.38
C THR A 188 4.92 -0.02 -12.18
N LEU A 189 4.82 1.30 -12.08
CA LEU A 189 3.94 2.12 -12.90
C LEU A 189 4.75 2.78 -14.02
N TRP A 190 4.27 2.63 -15.25
CA TRP A 190 4.97 3.11 -16.44
C TRP A 190 4.08 3.98 -17.31
N ARG A 191 4.70 4.93 -18.00
CA ARG A 191 4.12 5.67 -19.13
C ARG A 191 4.99 5.46 -20.37
N GLY A 192 4.50 4.71 -21.35
CA GLY A 192 5.38 4.26 -22.45
C GLY A 192 6.60 3.53 -21.87
N ASP A 193 7.82 4.00 -22.13
CA ASP A 193 9.04 3.42 -21.57
C ASP A 193 9.58 4.17 -20.33
N GLU A 194 8.88 5.20 -19.87
CA GLU A 194 9.24 5.96 -18.68
C GLU A 194 8.72 5.26 -17.41
N LEU A 195 9.62 4.89 -16.50
CA LEU A 195 9.27 4.40 -15.17
C LEU A 195 8.88 5.60 -14.29
N LEU A 196 7.63 5.62 -13.82
CA LEU A 196 7.12 6.69 -12.96
C LEU A 196 7.31 6.36 -11.48
N GLU A 197 7.07 5.10 -11.10
CA GLU A 197 7.08 4.66 -9.71
C GLU A 197 7.36 3.16 -9.63
N ALA A 198 8.02 2.74 -8.54
CA ALA A 198 8.16 1.34 -8.20
C ALA A 198 7.90 1.15 -6.70
N GLU A 199 7.09 0.14 -6.38
CA GLU A 199 6.82 -0.33 -5.03
C GLU A 199 7.10 -1.82 -4.95
N ALA A 200 7.41 -2.33 -3.75
CA ALA A 200 7.74 -3.74 -3.64
C ALA A 200 7.40 -4.34 -2.28
N TRP A 201 6.95 -5.59 -2.33
CA TRP A 201 6.51 -6.37 -1.17
C TRP A 201 7.17 -7.75 -1.17
N ASP A 202 7.35 -8.28 0.02
CA ASP A 202 7.72 -9.68 0.19
C ASP A 202 6.43 -10.51 0.20
N ILE A 203 6.38 -11.54 -0.66
CA ILE A 203 5.23 -12.43 -0.79
C ILE A 203 5.64 -13.88 -0.57
N GLY A 204 4.72 -14.69 -0.05
CA GLY A 204 4.93 -16.12 0.17
C GLY A 204 3.75 -16.93 -0.34
N PHE A 205 4.02 -17.91 -1.21
CA PHE A 205 3.00 -18.83 -1.72
C PHE A 205 2.57 -19.79 -0.64
N ARG A 206 1.34 -19.63 -0.17
CA ARG A 206 0.71 -20.50 0.82
C ARG A 206 -0.79 -20.46 0.64
N ARG A 207 -1.47 -21.52 1.08
CA ARG A 207 -2.92 -21.55 1.19
C ARG A 207 -3.30 -21.67 2.66
N ILE A 208 -4.28 -20.89 3.08
CA ILE A 208 -4.90 -20.99 4.40
C ILE A 208 -6.37 -21.25 4.15
N GLU A 209 -6.89 -22.34 4.68
CA GLU A 209 -8.28 -22.72 4.50
C GLU A 209 -8.84 -23.41 5.74
N ILE A 210 -10.17 -23.38 5.87
CA ILE A 210 -10.89 -24.23 6.81
C ILE A 210 -11.66 -25.24 5.99
N ALA A 211 -11.30 -26.52 6.15
CA ALA A 211 -11.96 -27.64 5.50
C ALA A 211 -12.24 -28.72 6.54
N ASP A 212 -13.45 -29.28 6.53
CA ASP A 212 -13.88 -30.33 7.46
C ASP A 212 -13.65 -29.99 8.95
N GLY A 213 -13.81 -28.71 9.30
CA GLY A 213 -13.62 -28.21 10.67
C GLY A 213 -12.15 -28.05 11.08
N LEU A 214 -11.20 -28.24 10.16
CA LEU A 214 -9.77 -28.10 10.40
C LEU A 214 -9.23 -26.85 9.73
N LEU A 215 -8.45 -26.06 10.48
CA LEU A 215 -7.59 -25.04 9.90
C LEU A 215 -6.39 -25.73 9.23
N ALA A 216 -6.32 -25.67 7.91
CA ALA A 216 -5.25 -26.22 7.12
C ALA A 216 -4.37 -25.09 6.55
N SER A 217 -3.07 -25.23 6.74
CA SER A 217 -2.05 -24.55 5.96
C SER A 217 -1.18 -25.65 5.36
N GLN A 218 -1.50 -26.04 4.13
CA GLN A 218 -0.87 -27.18 3.47
C GLN A 218 0.51 -26.78 2.92
N ARG A 219 1.45 -27.71 3.10
CA ARG A 219 2.83 -27.62 2.62
C ARG A 219 2.96 -28.05 1.18
#